data_AF-A0A0C3L2J7-F1
#
_entry.id   AF-A0A0C3L2J7-F1
#
_cell.length_a   1.000
_cell.length_b   1.000
_cell.length_c   1.000
_cell.angle_alpha   90.00
_cell.angle_beta   90.00
_cell.angle_gamma   90.00
#
_symmetry.space_group_name_H-M   'P 1'
#
loop_
_entity.id
_entity.type
_entity.pdbx_description
1 polymer ?
#
loop_
_entity_poly.entity_id
_entity_poly.type
_entity_poly.pdbx_seq_one_letter_code
_entity_poly.pdbx_strand_id
1 'polypeptide(L)'
;MVSSLAAQLAQGASLNSAFLLSTTKHRHYGHSYLFEPNEAANHDLASVYAIGQNGFMALCSLDTGLEPLGRDLFSPASRNVDRTTLPPEQHETLKASIAAFMRRLSQYILDAPAAKVLEWLVRRFRVNEFDVGLVLECFLPFHESPQFAKMHSILTIKADSMWSFLKPSPQIVHGLPRNALLTQMTKDRDLARFVLNILSQAVAGPTVHRTLVNFHTSVAIEYICRVPRADEGILAFFLPSITGPMSNDGANREIT
;
A
#
# COMPACT_ATOMS: atom_id res chain seq x y z
N MET A 1 3.25 -29.09 -22.27
CA MET A 1 2.10 -29.35 -21.36
C MET A 1 2.63 -29.38 -19.94
N VAL A 2 2.16 -28.49 -19.08
CA VAL A 2 2.55 -28.49 -17.65
C VAL A 2 1.84 -29.68 -17.00
N SER A 3 2.56 -30.53 -16.26
CA SER A 3 1.97 -31.72 -15.64
C SER A 3 0.95 -31.32 -14.56
N SER A 4 -0.10 -32.12 -14.37
CA SER A 4 -1.14 -31.91 -13.34
C SER A 4 -0.51 -31.68 -11.95
N LEU A 5 0.56 -32.42 -11.64
CA LEU A 5 1.33 -32.26 -10.41
C LEU A 5 2.07 -30.91 -10.31
N ALA A 6 2.64 -30.41 -11.41
CA ALA A 6 3.30 -29.10 -11.41
C ALA A 6 2.28 -27.97 -11.20
N ALA A 7 1.07 -28.10 -11.74
CA ALA A 7 -0.02 -27.15 -11.48
C ALA A 7 -0.48 -27.20 -10.00
N GLN A 8 -0.62 -28.39 -9.43
CA GLN A 8 -0.98 -28.57 -8.01
C GLN A 8 0.10 -28.02 -7.06
N LEU A 9 1.38 -28.22 -7.37
CA LEU A 9 2.49 -27.66 -6.60
C LEU A 9 2.56 -26.13 -6.71
N ALA A 10 2.29 -25.56 -7.89
CA ALA A 10 2.23 -24.11 -8.07
C ALA A 10 1.06 -23.48 -7.29
N GLN A 11 -0.09 -24.17 -7.21
CA GLN A 11 -1.24 -23.72 -6.42
C GLN A 11 -1.02 -23.87 -4.90
N GLY A 12 -0.27 -24.88 -4.47
CA GLY A 12 0.09 -25.11 -3.07
C GLY A 12 1.33 -24.35 -2.60
N ALA A 13 2.05 -23.69 -3.50
CA ALA A 13 3.23 -22.89 -3.17
C ALA A 13 2.82 -21.66 -2.34
N SER A 14 2.97 -21.75 -1.02
CA SER A 14 2.77 -20.61 -0.14
C SER A 14 3.79 -19.50 -0.46
N LEU A 15 3.54 -18.25 -0.05
CA LEU A 15 4.54 -17.17 -0.12
C LEU A 15 5.85 -17.52 0.60
N ASN A 16 5.80 -18.53 1.49
CA ASN A 16 6.95 -19.06 2.19
C ASN A 16 7.72 -20.11 1.38
N SER A 17 7.19 -20.64 0.28
CA SER A 17 7.92 -21.57 -0.59
C SER A 17 9.18 -20.92 -1.16
N ALA A 18 9.10 -19.66 -1.60
CA ALA A 18 10.24 -18.87 -2.03
C ALA A 18 11.27 -18.67 -0.88
N PHE A 19 10.78 -18.46 0.35
CA PHE A 19 11.60 -18.36 1.56
C PHE A 19 12.37 -19.66 1.87
N LEU A 20 11.68 -20.81 1.78
CA LEU A 20 12.24 -22.14 2.09
C LEU A 20 13.17 -22.68 0.99
N LEU A 21 12.94 -22.30 -0.27
CA LEU A 21 13.79 -22.68 -1.41
C LEU A 21 15.08 -21.84 -1.49
N SER A 22 15.15 -20.72 -0.78
CA SER A 22 16.36 -19.91 -0.69
C SER A 22 17.38 -20.54 0.26
N THR A 23 18.38 -21.23 -0.29
CA THR A 23 19.49 -21.82 0.48
C THR A 23 20.38 -20.78 1.17
N THR A 24 20.18 -19.50 0.87
CA THR A 24 20.82 -18.36 1.51
C THR A 24 19.76 -17.50 2.19
N LYS A 25 19.83 -17.39 3.52
CA LYS A 25 19.03 -16.46 4.36
C LYS A 25 19.01 -15.00 3.86
N HIS A 26 19.88 -14.64 2.91
CA HIS A 26 20.09 -13.30 2.36
C HIS A 26 19.12 -12.86 1.26
N ARG A 27 18.45 -13.75 0.52
CA ARG A 27 17.72 -13.33 -0.71
C ARG A 27 16.35 -12.69 -0.45
N HIS A 28 15.65 -13.05 0.63
CA HIS A 28 14.31 -12.51 0.91
C HIS A 28 14.30 -11.19 1.69
N TYR A 29 15.44 -10.76 2.21
CA TYR A 29 15.65 -9.37 2.62
C TYR A 29 15.84 -8.43 1.42
N GLY A 30 15.84 -8.93 0.17
CA GLY A 30 16.21 -8.17 -1.03
C GLY A 30 15.27 -7.03 -1.43
N HIS A 31 14.02 -7.03 -0.95
CA HIS A 31 13.12 -5.89 -1.20
C HIS A 31 13.36 -4.80 -0.16
N SER A 32 13.85 -3.67 -0.64
CA SER A 32 14.06 -2.45 0.13
C SER A 32 13.38 -1.30 -0.59
N TYR A 33 12.73 -0.44 0.18
CA TYR A 33 12.16 0.81 -0.31
C TYR A 33 13.22 1.91 -0.39
N LEU A 34 14.18 1.94 0.54
CA LEU A 34 15.23 2.96 0.54
C LEU A 34 16.39 2.62 -0.39
N PHE A 35 16.87 1.40 -0.34
CA PHE A 35 18.18 1.00 -0.87
C PHE A 35 18.06 0.15 -2.12
N GLU A 36 19.03 0.28 -3.01
CA GLU A 36 19.19 -0.65 -4.14
C GLU A 36 19.54 -2.06 -3.62
N PRO A 37 19.21 -3.15 -4.35
CA PRO A 37 19.37 -4.52 -3.85
C PRO A 37 20.78 -4.85 -3.31
N ASN A 38 21.83 -4.29 -3.91
CA ASN A 38 23.21 -4.50 -3.47
C ASN A 38 23.52 -3.79 -2.14
N GLU A 39 22.96 -2.61 -1.92
CA GLU A 39 23.13 -1.83 -0.69
C GLU A 39 22.22 -2.37 0.42
N ALA A 40 20.98 -2.73 0.08
CA ALA A 40 20.00 -3.34 0.98
C ALA A 40 20.52 -4.63 1.64
N ALA A 41 21.40 -5.37 0.96
CA ALA A 41 22.04 -6.58 1.48
C ALA A 41 23.06 -6.29 2.60
N ASN A 42 23.60 -5.06 2.65
CA ASN A 42 24.57 -4.63 3.66
C ASN A 42 23.91 -4.15 4.96
N HIS A 43 22.61 -3.88 4.94
CA HIS A 43 21.86 -3.43 6.11
C HIS A 43 21.17 -4.61 6.80
N ASP A 44 21.60 -4.89 8.03
CA ASP A 44 20.93 -5.84 8.90
C ASP A 44 19.64 -5.26 9.49
N LEU A 45 18.82 -6.11 10.09
CA LEU A 45 17.52 -5.69 10.62
C LEU A 45 17.67 -4.65 11.75
N ALA A 46 18.74 -4.71 12.55
CA ALA A 46 18.99 -3.73 13.61
C ALA A 46 19.27 -2.33 13.04
N SER A 47 20.06 -2.24 11.96
CA SER A 47 20.30 -0.98 11.26
C SER A 47 19.02 -0.43 10.62
N VAL A 48 18.24 -1.27 9.96
CA VAL A 48 16.95 -0.90 9.37
C VAL A 48 15.98 -0.40 10.45
N TYR A 49 15.94 -1.06 11.61
CA TYR A 49 15.14 -0.59 12.75
C TYR A 49 15.56 0.80 13.22
N ALA A 50 16.86 1.06 13.37
CA ALA A 50 17.36 2.36 13.79
C ALA A 50 17.01 3.47 12.78
N ILE A 51 17.10 3.19 11.49
CA ILE A 51 16.67 4.09 10.41
C ILE A 51 15.17 4.38 10.51
N GLY A 52 14.34 3.33 10.63
CA GLY A 52 12.89 3.43 10.78
C GLY A 52 12.47 4.23 12.02
N GLN A 53 13.10 3.95 13.16
CA GLN A 53 12.87 4.68 14.41
C GLN A 53 13.19 6.16 14.28
N ASN A 54 14.30 6.51 13.61
CA ASN A 54 14.66 7.90 13.36
C ASN A 54 13.62 8.61 12.46
N GLY A 55 13.16 7.94 11.40
CA GLY A 55 12.08 8.45 10.55
C GLY A 55 10.77 8.65 11.31
N PHE A 56 10.41 7.68 12.15
CA PHE A 56 9.20 7.72 12.96
C PHE A 56 9.24 8.88 13.97
N MET A 57 10.35 9.07 14.68
CA MET A 57 10.49 10.21 15.61
C MET A 57 10.41 11.56 14.88
N ALA A 58 11.02 11.69 13.70
CA ALA A 58 10.92 12.90 12.89
C ALA A 58 9.47 13.16 12.45
N LEU A 59 8.73 12.13 12.05
CA LEU A 59 7.32 12.26 11.69
C LEU A 59 6.44 12.58 12.90
N CYS A 60 6.68 12.00 14.07
CA CYS A 60 5.94 12.34 15.28
C CYS A 60 6.15 13.80 15.72
N SER A 61 7.29 14.40 15.37
CA SER A 61 7.51 15.84 15.60
C SER A 61 6.67 16.74 14.68
N LEU A 62 6.22 16.21 13.53
CA LEU A 62 5.34 16.89 12.58
C LEU A 62 3.86 16.59 12.88
N ASP A 63 3.54 15.33 13.22
CA ASP A 63 2.20 14.85 13.52
C ASP A 63 2.22 13.93 14.75
N THR A 64 1.87 14.51 15.90
CA THR A 64 1.88 13.82 17.19
C THR A 64 0.92 12.63 17.24
N GLY A 65 -0.11 12.59 16.39
CA GLY A 65 -1.04 11.47 16.41
C GLY A 65 -0.56 10.24 15.63
N LEU A 66 0.63 10.28 15.02
CA LEU A 66 1.35 9.08 14.57
C LEU A 66 1.93 8.28 15.75
N GLU A 67 2.27 8.93 16.86
CA GLU A 67 2.90 8.29 18.01
C GLU A 67 2.08 7.10 18.58
N PRO A 68 0.78 7.25 18.92
CA PRO A 68 -0.01 6.14 19.45
C PRO A 68 -0.20 5.01 18.43
N LEU A 69 -0.26 5.34 17.12
CA LEU A 69 -0.45 4.35 16.05
C LEU A 69 0.83 3.56 15.78
N GLY A 70 1.99 4.19 15.92
CA GLY A 70 3.29 3.59 15.66
C GLY A 70 3.95 2.92 16.87
N ARG A 71 3.43 3.13 18.10
CA ARG A 71 4.05 2.67 19.35
C ARG A 71 4.51 1.21 19.30
N ASP A 72 3.63 0.31 18.88
CA ASP A 72 3.93 -1.13 18.86
C ASP A 72 4.78 -1.51 17.64
N LEU A 73 4.51 -0.89 16.49
CA LEU A 73 5.22 -1.13 15.22
C LEU A 73 6.70 -0.73 15.30
N PHE A 74 7.01 0.33 16.06
CA PHE A 74 8.35 0.87 16.28
C PHE A 74 8.91 0.55 17.67
N SER A 75 8.27 -0.36 18.42
CA SER A 75 8.80 -0.81 19.71
C SER A 75 10.07 -1.65 19.55
N PRO A 76 10.96 -1.72 20.56
CA PRO A 76 12.11 -2.62 20.52
C PRO A 76 11.73 -4.09 20.33
N ALA A 77 10.52 -4.48 20.74
CA ALA A 77 9.96 -5.83 20.62
C ALA A 77 9.60 -6.17 19.15
N SER A 78 9.23 -5.18 18.33
CA SER A 78 8.80 -5.40 16.95
C SER A 78 9.91 -6.01 16.07
N ARG A 79 11.17 -5.81 16.44
CA ARG A 79 12.35 -6.45 15.81
C ARG A 79 12.28 -7.97 15.79
N ASN A 80 11.59 -8.57 16.76
CA ASN A 80 11.50 -10.02 16.91
C ASN A 80 10.19 -10.61 16.34
N VAL A 81 9.26 -9.77 15.88
CA VAL A 81 7.92 -10.21 15.42
C VAL A 81 8.00 -10.83 14.03
N ASP A 82 7.99 -12.16 13.91
CA ASP A 82 7.93 -12.84 12.61
C ASP A 82 6.47 -13.05 12.21
N ARG A 83 5.99 -12.21 11.28
CA ARG A 83 4.61 -12.23 10.79
C ARG A 83 4.16 -13.59 10.26
N THR A 84 5.08 -14.40 9.73
CA THR A 84 4.75 -15.72 9.16
C THR A 84 4.45 -16.78 10.21
N THR A 85 4.85 -16.52 11.46
CA THR A 85 4.68 -17.43 12.61
C THR A 85 3.56 -17.00 13.54
N LEU A 86 2.93 -15.85 13.30
CA LEU A 86 1.87 -15.33 14.15
C LEU A 86 0.59 -16.16 14.02
N PRO A 87 -0.15 -16.39 15.12
CA PRO A 87 -1.48 -16.97 15.05
C PRO A 87 -2.45 -16.01 14.33
N PRO A 88 -3.55 -16.53 13.74
CA PRO A 88 -4.47 -15.75 12.90
C PRO A 88 -5.00 -14.46 13.56
N GLU A 89 -5.33 -14.51 14.85
CA GLU A 89 -5.84 -13.37 15.61
C GLU A 89 -4.80 -12.24 15.75
N GLN A 90 -3.55 -12.60 16.04
CA GLN A 90 -2.44 -11.64 16.13
C GLN A 90 -2.07 -11.09 14.75
N HIS A 91 -2.21 -11.90 13.70
CA HIS A 91 -2.01 -11.44 12.32
C HIS A 91 -3.02 -10.35 11.94
N GLU A 92 -4.31 -10.53 12.22
CA GLU A 92 -5.31 -9.50 11.92
C GLU A 92 -5.15 -8.26 12.80
N THR A 93 -4.74 -8.41 14.06
CA THR A 93 -4.43 -7.29 14.95
C THR A 93 -3.26 -6.46 14.42
N LEU A 94 -2.18 -7.12 13.99
CA LEU A 94 -1.03 -6.47 13.37
C LEU A 94 -1.44 -5.74 12.08
N LYS A 95 -2.22 -6.41 11.23
CA LYS A 95 -2.72 -5.83 9.97
C LYS A 95 -3.59 -4.59 10.19
N ALA A 96 -4.46 -4.60 11.20
CA ALA A 96 -5.26 -3.44 11.57
C ALA A 96 -4.36 -2.28 12.07
N SER A 97 -3.34 -2.59 12.86
CA SER A 97 -2.37 -1.60 13.36
C SER A 97 -1.56 -0.97 12.23
N ILE A 98 -1.06 -1.78 11.29
CA ILE A 98 -0.37 -1.31 10.09
C ILE A 98 -1.30 -0.45 9.23
N ALA A 99 -2.56 -0.86 9.03
CA ALA A 99 -3.53 -0.10 8.25
C ALA A 99 -3.82 1.27 8.85
N ALA A 100 -4.07 1.34 10.16
CA ALA A 100 -4.31 2.61 10.84
C ALA A 100 -3.10 3.55 10.73
N PHE A 101 -1.89 3.01 10.95
CA PHE A 101 -0.65 3.79 10.85
C PHE A 101 -0.37 4.27 9.41
N MET A 102 -0.42 3.38 8.42
CA MET A 102 -0.13 3.71 7.01
C MET A 102 -1.11 4.72 6.43
N ARG A 103 -2.40 4.64 6.78
CA ARG A 103 -3.40 5.62 6.32
C ARG A 103 -3.10 7.02 6.85
N ARG A 104 -2.63 7.16 8.10
CA ARG A 104 -2.20 8.46 8.64
C ARG A 104 -0.86 8.92 8.07
N LEU A 105 0.05 7.98 7.78
CA LEU A 105 1.33 8.23 7.12
C LEU A 105 1.14 8.74 5.67
N SER A 106 0.03 8.39 5.01
CA SER A 106 -0.20 8.63 3.59
C SER A 106 0.03 10.09 3.15
N GLN A 107 -0.37 11.05 4.00
CA GLN A 107 -0.17 12.48 3.75
C GLN A 107 1.31 12.90 3.66
N TYR A 108 2.24 12.10 4.23
CA TYR A 108 3.68 12.35 4.27
C TYR A 108 4.49 11.46 3.31
N ILE A 109 3.86 10.69 2.42
CA ILE A 109 4.56 9.69 1.57
C ILE A 109 5.72 10.30 0.76
N LEU A 110 5.60 11.57 0.37
CA LEU A 110 6.63 12.27 -0.40
C LEU A 110 7.81 12.75 0.45
N ASP A 111 7.67 12.76 1.78
CA ASP A 111 8.67 13.28 2.70
C ASP A 111 9.77 12.25 2.99
N ALA A 112 11.00 12.73 3.12
CA ALA A 112 12.16 11.90 3.43
C ALA A 112 12.00 11.01 4.69
N PRO A 113 11.44 11.47 5.84
CA PRO A 113 11.26 10.60 6.99
C PRO A 113 10.24 9.47 6.76
N ALA A 114 9.23 9.66 5.90
CA ALA A 114 8.29 8.59 5.56
C ALA A 114 8.98 7.44 4.83
N ALA A 115 9.97 7.72 3.99
CA ALA A 115 10.74 6.67 3.32
C ALA A 115 11.49 5.75 4.30
N LYS A 116 12.03 6.32 5.39
CA LYS A 116 12.67 5.55 6.48
C LYS A 116 11.68 4.67 7.22
N VAL A 117 10.48 5.19 7.51
CA VAL A 117 9.39 4.45 8.14
C VAL A 117 8.93 3.30 7.24
N LEU A 118 8.72 3.56 5.96
CA LEU A 118 8.31 2.57 4.97
C LEU A 118 9.35 1.46 4.81
N GLU A 119 10.64 1.79 4.86
CA GLU A 119 11.72 0.79 4.84
C GLU A 119 11.56 -0.23 5.98
N TRP A 120 11.28 0.24 7.20
CA TRP A 120 11.02 -0.65 8.32
C TRP A 120 9.78 -1.52 8.09
N LEU A 121 8.69 -0.93 7.61
CA LEU A 121 7.44 -1.66 7.35
C LEU A 121 7.61 -2.74 6.27
N VAL A 122 8.35 -2.45 5.21
CA VAL A 122 8.69 -3.40 4.15
C VAL A 122 9.60 -4.50 4.69
N ARG A 123 10.72 -4.15 5.32
CA ARG A 123 11.74 -5.12 5.75
C ARG A 123 11.32 -5.98 6.93
N ARG A 124 10.51 -5.47 7.87
CA ARG A 124 10.05 -6.23 9.04
C ARG A 124 8.70 -6.89 8.83
N PHE A 125 7.72 -6.13 8.35
CA PHE A 125 6.33 -6.60 8.29
C PHE A 125 5.89 -7.03 6.88
N ARG A 126 6.74 -6.84 5.87
CA ARG A 126 6.51 -7.27 4.48
C ARG A 126 5.18 -6.74 3.93
N VAL A 127 4.88 -5.47 4.19
CA VAL A 127 3.62 -4.82 3.76
C VAL A 127 3.44 -4.85 2.24
N ASN A 128 4.54 -4.83 1.48
CA ASN A 128 4.59 -4.97 0.03
C ASN A 128 4.15 -6.36 -0.49
N GLU A 129 4.04 -7.35 0.41
CA GLU A 129 3.63 -8.71 0.08
C GLU A 129 2.28 -9.08 0.69
N PHE A 130 2.09 -8.76 1.98
CA PHE A 130 0.90 -9.16 2.73
C PHE A 130 -0.24 -8.12 2.64
N ASP A 131 0.08 -6.84 2.42
CA ASP A 131 -0.89 -5.74 2.49
C ASP A 131 -0.93 -4.91 1.20
N VAL A 132 -0.75 -5.55 0.04
CA VAL A 132 -0.70 -4.89 -1.28
C VAL A 132 -1.88 -3.93 -1.50
N GLY A 133 -3.09 -4.33 -1.10
CA GLY A 133 -4.28 -3.47 -1.18
C GLY A 133 -4.13 -2.19 -0.38
N LEU A 134 -3.68 -2.28 0.88
CA LEU A 134 -3.43 -1.11 1.74
C LEU A 134 -2.29 -0.23 1.20
N VAL A 135 -1.23 -0.84 0.70
CA VAL A 135 -0.13 -0.10 0.07
C VAL A 135 -0.65 0.71 -1.11
N LEU A 136 -1.43 0.08 -2.00
CA LEU A 136 -2.02 0.78 -3.14
C LEU A 136 -3.07 1.82 -2.72
N GLU A 137 -3.85 1.56 -1.68
CA GLU A 137 -4.76 2.54 -1.06
C GLU A 137 -4.01 3.84 -0.71
N CYS A 138 -2.85 3.72 -0.06
CA CYS A 138 -2.07 4.87 0.41
C CYS A 138 -1.26 5.54 -0.70
N PHE A 139 -0.77 4.78 -1.69
CA PHE A 139 0.16 5.27 -2.72
C PHE A 139 -0.53 5.73 -4.00
N LEU A 140 -1.75 5.27 -4.32
CA LEU A 140 -2.47 5.67 -5.54
C LEU A 140 -2.70 7.18 -5.68
N PRO A 141 -2.94 7.97 -4.62
CA PRO A 141 -2.98 9.43 -4.74
C PRO A 141 -1.68 10.05 -5.31
N PHE A 142 -0.58 9.31 -5.23
CA PHE A 142 0.76 9.70 -5.69
C PHE A 142 1.20 8.86 -6.90
N HIS A 143 0.27 8.31 -7.69
CA HIS A 143 0.56 7.31 -8.73
C HIS A 143 1.61 7.72 -9.79
N GLU A 144 1.75 9.01 -10.08
CA GLU A 144 2.75 9.57 -11.04
C GLU A 144 4.10 9.92 -10.39
N SER A 145 4.28 9.66 -9.09
CA SER A 145 5.50 10.01 -8.36
C SER A 145 6.58 8.93 -8.44
N PRO A 146 7.87 9.30 -8.28
CA PRO A 146 8.94 8.32 -8.13
C PRO A 146 8.79 7.46 -6.86
N GLN A 147 8.15 7.98 -5.80
CA GLN A 147 7.84 7.22 -4.58
C GLN A 147 6.87 6.07 -4.87
N PHE A 148 5.85 6.31 -5.69
CA PHE A 148 4.97 5.25 -6.18
C PHE A 148 5.75 4.22 -6.99
N ALA A 149 6.56 4.65 -7.96
CA ALA A 149 7.36 3.74 -8.79
C ALA A 149 8.29 2.85 -7.95
N LYS A 150 8.88 3.42 -6.89
CA LYS A 150 9.77 2.72 -5.97
C LYS A 150 9.05 1.70 -5.10
N MET A 151 7.87 2.04 -4.57
CA MET A 151 7.05 1.07 -3.84
C MET A 151 6.53 -0.03 -4.78
N HIS A 152 6.09 0.37 -5.97
CA HIS A 152 5.57 -0.51 -7.00
C HIS A 152 6.57 -1.59 -7.43
N SER A 153 7.85 -1.23 -7.60
CA SER A 153 8.90 -2.16 -8.05
C SER A 153 9.16 -3.31 -7.08
N ILE A 154 8.75 -3.16 -5.80
CA ILE A 154 8.90 -4.17 -4.75
C ILE A 154 7.58 -4.86 -4.37
N LEU A 155 6.46 -4.54 -5.03
CA LEU A 155 5.17 -5.18 -4.77
C LEU A 155 5.13 -6.63 -5.27
N THR A 156 4.61 -7.53 -4.46
CA THR A 156 4.31 -8.90 -4.88
C THR A 156 2.86 -9.01 -5.36
N ILE A 157 2.67 -8.83 -6.66
CA ILE A 157 1.34 -8.84 -7.29
C ILE A 157 0.95 -10.27 -7.69
N LYS A 158 -0.16 -10.77 -7.14
CA LYS A 158 -0.74 -12.06 -7.53
C LYS A 158 -1.32 -12.00 -8.94
N ALA A 159 -1.12 -13.05 -9.73
CA ALA A 159 -1.52 -13.08 -11.13
C ALA A 159 -3.03 -12.90 -11.34
N ASP A 160 -3.85 -13.48 -10.47
CA ASP A 160 -5.32 -13.47 -10.56
C ASP A 160 -5.95 -12.36 -9.70
N SER A 161 -5.23 -11.27 -9.45
CA SER A 161 -5.74 -10.13 -8.70
C SER A 161 -6.15 -8.96 -9.61
N MET A 162 -7.02 -8.07 -9.11
CA MET A 162 -7.35 -6.79 -9.76
C MET A 162 -6.11 -5.90 -10.00
N TRP A 163 -4.99 -6.21 -9.33
CA TRP A 163 -3.71 -5.52 -9.46
C TRP A 163 -2.84 -6.05 -10.59
N SER A 164 -3.27 -7.08 -11.32
CA SER A 164 -2.49 -7.73 -12.38
C SER A 164 -2.04 -6.78 -13.50
N PHE A 165 -2.78 -5.70 -13.76
CA PHE A 165 -2.40 -4.64 -14.70
C PHE A 165 -1.17 -3.83 -14.25
N LEU A 166 -0.86 -3.85 -12.95
CA LEU A 166 0.33 -3.25 -12.37
C LEU A 166 1.54 -4.19 -12.45
N LYS A 167 1.49 -5.33 -13.13
CA LYS A 167 2.73 -6.09 -13.34
C LYS A 167 3.79 -5.22 -14.04
N PRO A 168 5.09 -5.40 -13.72
CA PRO A 168 6.15 -4.55 -14.26
C PRO A 168 6.03 -4.40 -15.78
N SER A 169 5.86 -3.16 -16.21
CA SER A 169 5.80 -2.79 -17.62
C SER A 169 6.62 -1.51 -17.84
N PRO A 170 7.13 -1.26 -19.06
CA PRO A 170 7.91 -0.06 -19.35
C PRO A 170 7.19 1.24 -19.00
N GLN A 171 5.85 1.21 -19.04
CA GLN A 171 5.00 2.37 -18.76
C GLN A 171 4.96 2.75 -17.28
N ILE A 172 5.33 1.85 -16.36
CA ILE A 172 5.18 2.04 -14.90
C ILE A 172 6.52 2.38 -14.22
N VAL A 173 7.63 2.35 -14.97
CA VAL A 173 8.99 2.58 -14.46
C VAL A 173 9.14 3.96 -13.80
N HIS A 174 8.40 4.96 -14.27
CA HIS A 174 8.44 6.33 -13.74
C HIS A 174 7.17 6.72 -12.97
N GLY A 175 6.32 5.75 -12.64
CA GLY A 175 4.98 5.96 -12.09
C GLY A 175 3.91 5.46 -13.04
N LEU A 176 2.69 5.29 -12.53
CA LEU A 176 1.52 4.85 -13.28
C LEU A 176 0.85 6.07 -13.95
N PRO A 177 0.77 6.15 -15.29
CA PRO A 177 0.06 7.24 -15.95
C PRO A 177 -1.44 7.24 -15.61
N ARG A 178 -2.04 8.40 -15.31
CA ARG A 178 -3.48 8.48 -14.97
C ARG A 178 -4.38 7.85 -16.03
N ASN A 179 -4.05 8.07 -17.31
CA ASN A 179 -4.81 7.52 -18.42
C ASN A 179 -4.83 5.98 -18.44
N ALA A 180 -3.72 5.35 -18.05
CA ALA A 180 -3.63 3.89 -17.95
C ALA A 180 -4.52 3.38 -16.81
N LEU A 181 -4.47 4.03 -15.64
CA LEU A 181 -5.33 3.71 -14.49
C LEU A 181 -6.81 3.78 -14.87
N LEU A 182 -7.25 4.91 -15.44
CA LEU A 182 -8.64 5.12 -15.85
C LEU A 182 -9.10 4.13 -16.92
N THR A 183 -8.24 3.81 -17.90
CA THR A 183 -8.53 2.80 -18.92
C THR A 183 -8.68 1.41 -18.31
N GLN A 184 -7.95 1.09 -17.24
CA GLN A 184 -8.14 -0.17 -16.55
C GLN A 184 -9.41 -0.16 -15.70
N MET A 185 -9.73 0.94 -15.02
CA MET A 185 -10.97 1.07 -14.23
C MET A 185 -12.23 0.87 -15.09
N THR A 186 -12.22 1.24 -16.38
CA THR A 186 -13.37 0.97 -17.27
C THR A 186 -13.51 -0.51 -17.65
N LYS A 187 -12.42 -1.29 -17.54
CA LYS A 187 -12.40 -2.74 -17.82
C LYS A 187 -12.67 -3.58 -16.58
N ASP A 188 -12.25 -3.11 -15.41
CA ASP A 188 -12.32 -3.82 -14.13
C ASP A 188 -13.13 -3.00 -13.11
N ARG A 189 -14.35 -3.48 -12.82
CA ARG A 189 -15.28 -2.83 -11.89
C ARG A 189 -14.81 -2.90 -10.43
N ASP A 190 -14.07 -3.95 -10.06
CA ASP A 190 -13.58 -4.09 -8.69
C ASP A 190 -12.46 -3.11 -8.42
N LEU A 191 -11.58 -2.89 -9.41
CA LEU A 191 -10.59 -1.81 -9.36
C LEU A 191 -11.26 -0.44 -9.27
N ALA A 192 -12.27 -0.17 -10.11
CA ALA A 192 -12.98 1.11 -10.09
C ALA A 192 -13.62 1.37 -8.71
N ARG A 193 -14.32 0.37 -8.16
CA ARG A 193 -14.91 0.43 -6.82
C ARG A 193 -13.86 0.68 -5.77
N PHE A 194 -12.74 -0.02 -5.81
CA PHE A 194 -11.64 0.16 -4.86
C PHE A 194 -11.13 1.60 -4.88
N VAL A 195 -10.74 2.10 -6.06
CA VAL A 195 -10.11 3.42 -6.22
C VAL A 195 -11.04 4.55 -5.76
N LEU A 196 -12.31 4.48 -6.12
CA LEU A 196 -13.30 5.48 -5.73
C LEU A 196 -13.63 5.41 -4.24
N ASN A 197 -13.51 4.25 -3.61
CA ASN A 197 -13.82 4.10 -2.18
C ASN A 197 -12.70 4.63 -1.25
N ILE A 198 -11.49 4.92 -1.76
CA ILE A 198 -10.34 5.35 -0.94
C ILE A 198 -10.70 6.60 -0.13
N LEU A 199 -11.28 7.62 -0.76
CA LEU A 199 -11.64 8.86 -0.05
C LEU A 199 -12.69 8.58 1.03
N SER A 200 -13.71 7.77 0.72
CA SER A 200 -14.77 7.42 1.68
C SER A 200 -14.23 6.74 2.94
N GLN A 201 -13.26 5.84 2.78
CA GLN A 201 -12.56 5.22 3.91
C GLN A 201 -11.75 6.24 4.70
N ALA A 202 -11.07 7.16 4.02
CA ALA A 202 -10.28 8.18 4.67
C ALA A 202 -11.13 9.16 5.49
N VAL A 203 -12.36 9.48 5.07
CA VAL A 203 -13.23 10.41 5.82
C VAL A 203 -13.70 9.80 7.15
N ALA A 204 -13.66 8.47 7.33
CA ALA A 204 -13.97 7.84 8.62
C ALA A 204 -12.95 8.21 9.73
N GLY A 205 -11.74 8.65 9.38
CA GLY A 205 -10.68 9.00 10.33
C GLY A 205 -9.96 10.31 9.98
N PRO A 206 -8.94 10.71 10.76
CA PRO A 206 -8.12 11.90 10.48
C PRO A 206 -7.03 11.58 9.45
N THR A 207 -7.41 11.06 8.28
CA THR A 207 -6.47 10.60 7.23
C THR A 207 -6.76 11.22 5.86
N VAL A 208 -7.62 12.24 5.82
CA VAL A 208 -7.91 13.00 4.59
C VAL A 208 -6.81 14.04 4.40
N HIS A 209 -6.25 14.12 3.20
CA HIS A 209 -5.28 15.14 2.81
C HIS A 209 -5.56 15.65 1.39
N ARG A 210 -5.04 16.84 1.07
CA ARG A 210 -5.34 17.53 -0.19
C ARG A 210 -5.08 16.68 -1.45
N THR A 211 -3.96 15.97 -1.50
CA THR A 211 -3.61 15.11 -2.65
C THR A 211 -4.64 14.01 -2.88
N LEU A 212 -5.14 13.38 -1.81
CA LEU A 212 -6.18 12.34 -1.91
C LEU A 212 -7.50 12.92 -2.44
N VAL A 213 -7.92 14.09 -1.96
CA VAL A 213 -9.14 14.75 -2.44
C VAL A 213 -9.02 15.11 -3.92
N ASN A 214 -7.88 15.69 -4.33
CA ASN A 214 -7.61 16.03 -5.74
C ASN A 214 -7.59 14.79 -6.65
N PHE A 215 -6.91 13.73 -6.20
CA PHE A 215 -6.88 12.45 -6.90
C PHE A 215 -8.28 11.89 -7.07
N HIS A 216 -9.05 11.76 -5.99
CA HIS A 216 -10.38 11.18 -6.01
C HIS A 216 -11.34 11.97 -6.90
N THR A 217 -11.41 13.29 -6.74
CA THR A 217 -12.31 14.14 -7.54
C THR A 217 -11.99 14.08 -9.03
N SER A 218 -10.71 14.17 -9.39
CA SER A 218 -10.27 14.11 -10.79
C SER A 218 -10.55 12.73 -11.39
N VAL A 219 -10.19 11.65 -10.68
CA VAL A 219 -10.42 10.28 -11.14
C VAL A 219 -11.90 9.95 -11.24
N ALA A 220 -12.74 10.38 -10.30
CA ALA A 220 -14.18 10.14 -10.33
C ALA A 220 -14.85 10.81 -11.53
N ILE A 221 -14.53 12.08 -11.80
CA ILE A 221 -15.08 12.82 -12.95
C ILE A 221 -14.59 12.19 -14.25
N GLU A 222 -13.29 11.94 -14.39
CA GLU A 222 -12.76 11.35 -15.62
C GLU A 222 -13.26 9.92 -15.86
N TYR A 223 -13.45 9.14 -14.80
CA TYR A 223 -14.00 7.78 -14.90
C TYR A 223 -15.42 7.81 -15.44
N ILE A 224 -16.32 8.62 -14.86
CA ILE A 224 -17.72 8.66 -15.29
C ILE A 224 -17.87 9.20 -16.71
N CYS A 225 -17.01 10.15 -17.12
CA CYS A 225 -16.98 10.65 -18.50
C CYS A 225 -16.51 9.60 -19.52
N ARG A 226 -15.73 8.59 -19.10
CA ARG A 226 -15.25 7.51 -19.99
C ARG A 226 -16.20 6.33 -20.07
N VAL A 227 -17.08 6.16 -19.09
CA VAL A 227 -18.09 5.10 -19.10
C VAL A 227 -19.20 5.48 -20.10
N PRO A 228 -19.44 4.69 -21.17
CA PRO A 228 -20.44 5.03 -22.19
C PRO A 228 -21.87 5.08 -21.66
N ARG A 229 -22.18 4.21 -20.68
CA ARG A 229 -23.46 4.15 -19.99
C ARG A 229 -23.25 3.68 -18.56
N ALA A 230 -23.61 4.52 -17.59
CA ALA A 230 -23.62 4.14 -16.19
C ALA A 230 -24.84 3.24 -15.93
N ASP A 231 -24.62 1.93 -15.87
CA ASP A 231 -25.65 0.99 -15.43
C ASP A 231 -25.85 1.06 -13.90
N GLU A 232 -26.88 0.38 -13.41
CA GLU A 232 -27.20 0.34 -11.98
C GLU A 232 -26.03 -0.20 -11.14
N GLY A 233 -25.24 -1.12 -11.69
CA GLY A 233 -24.06 -1.67 -11.02
C GLY A 233 -22.94 -0.65 -10.82
N ILE A 234 -22.72 0.24 -11.80
CA ILE A 234 -21.76 1.36 -11.69
C ILE A 234 -22.29 2.40 -10.70
N LEU A 235 -23.56 2.79 -10.83
CA LEU A 235 -24.17 3.78 -9.95
C LEU A 235 -24.15 3.34 -8.47
N ALA A 236 -24.31 2.05 -8.21
CA ALA A 236 -24.33 1.47 -6.86
C ALA A 236 -23.04 1.72 -6.06
N PHE A 237 -21.87 1.83 -6.72
CA PHE A 237 -20.62 2.19 -6.02
C PHE A 237 -20.16 3.63 -6.26
N PHE A 238 -20.50 4.21 -7.41
CA PHE A 238 -20.08 5.56 -7.77
C PHE A 238 -20.82 6.65 -6.97
N LEU A 239 -22.12 6.50 -6.74
CA LEU A 239 -22.87 7.51 -5.98
C LEU A 239 -22.43 7.57 -4.51
N PRO A 240 -22.28 6.44 -3.79
CA PRO A 240 -21.76 6.47 -2.43
C PRO A 240 -20.33 7.03 -2.33
N SER A 241 -19.47 6.80 -3.33
CA SER A 241 -18.10 7.32 -3.29
C SER A 241 -18.02 8.85 -3.35
N ILE A 242 -19.04 9.51 -3.90
CA ILE A 242 -19.13 10.98 -3.96
C ILE A 242 -19.93 11.52 -2.76
N THR A 243 -21.09 10.94 -2.49
CA THR A 243 -22.02 11.43 -1.47
C THR A 243 -21.57 11.12 -0.05
N GLY A 244 -20.88 9.99 0.16
CA GLY A 244 -20.36 9.58 1.47
C GLY A 244 -19.41 10.63 2.06
N PRO A 245 -18.35 11.05 1.34
CA PRO A 245 -17.46 12.12 1.79
C PRO A 245 -18.15 13.45 2.08
N MET A 246 -19.22 13.78 1.35
CA MET A 246 -19.98 15.04 1.52
C MET A 246 -20.95 15.02 2.69
N SER A 247 -21.45 13.84 3.07
CA SER A 247 -22.44 13.69 4.13
C SER A 247 -21.82 13.66 5.54
N ASN A 248 -20.48 13.60 5.61
CA ASN A 248 -19.77 13.61 6.88
C ASN A 248 -19.60 15.07 7.32
N ASP A 249 -20.49 15.55 8.19
CA ASP A 249 -20.53 16.94 8.65
C ASP A 249 -19.17 17.35 9.23
N GLY A 250 -18.48 18.25 8.51
CA GLY A 250 -17.09 18.65 8.71
C GLY A 250 -16.86 19.57 9.90
N ALA A 251 -17.32 19.21 11.09
CA ALA A 251 -17.23 20.09 12.26
C ALA A 251 -15.81 20.33 12.80
N ASN A 252 -14.76 19.66 12.30
CA ASN A 252 -13.40 19.90 12.83
C ASN A 252 -12.20 19.41 11.98
N ARG A 253 -12.18 19.62 10.66
CA ARG A 253 -11.02 19.19 9.85
C ARG A 253 -10.51 20.29 8.94
N GLU A 254 -9.53 21.05 9.42
CA GLU A 254 -8.66 21.83 8.55
C GLU A 254 -7.91 20.86 7.63
N ILE A 255 -8.09 21.04 6.32
CA ILE A 255 -7.26 20.37 5.32
C ILE A 255 -5.94 21.15 5.30
N THR A 256 -4.97 20.72 6.10
CA THR A 256 -3.58 21.19 6.00
C THR A 256 -2.92 20.69 4.72
#